data_AF-A0A2V5JBR5-F1
#
_entry.id   AF-A0A2V5JBR5-F1
#
_cell.length_a   1.000
_cell.length_b   1.000
_cell.length_c   1.000
_cell.angle_alpha   90.00
_cell.angle_beta   90.00
_cell.angle_gamma   90.00
#
_symmetry.space_group_name_H-M   'P 1'
#
loop_
_entity.id
_entity.type
_entity.pdbx_description
1 polymer ?
#
loop_
_entity_poly.entity_id
_entity_poly.type
_entity_poly.pdbx_seq_one_letter_code
_entity_poly.pdbx_strand_id
1 'polypeptide(L)'
;MAIFPRRIIQQELDSLRPHIIGPSQEKDIITRLNGRERQAISTEWEVVLAAAFARNANVRYEPSLGGKRPDLFISAADNSIEFVIDIVAVSDEESDRKNPAYYFFEEFRRVAAKSGLAGGFDIRIGDRLTGNCSQRCGARPAENPYPMRPGVRFPAAMSLA
;
A
#
# COMPACT_ATOMS: atom_id res chain seq x y z
N MET A 1 0.42 1.95 -4.49
CA MET A 1 -0.48 1.72 -3.34
C MET A 1 0.30 1.89 -2.03
N ALA A 2 -0.21 2.65 -1.05
CA ALA A 2 0.43 2.77 0.27
C ALA A 2 0.00 1.59 1.16
N ILE A 3 0.96 0.96 1.86
CA ILE A 3 0.67 -0.15 2.77
C ILE A 3 0.16 0.41 4.10
N PHE A 4 0.76 1.51 4.56
CA PHE A 4 0.40 2.16 5.82
C PHE A 4 -0.36 3.47 5.59
N PRO A 5 -1.31 3.82 6.47
CA PRO A 5 -1.93 5.14 6.44
C PRO A 5 -0.87 6.24 6.64
N ARG A 6 -0.97 7.34 5.88
CA ARG A 6 -0.03 8.47 5.94
C ARG A 6 0.23 9.00 7.35
N ARG A 7 -0.81 9.05 8.20
CA ARG A 7 -0.69 9.48 9.60
C ARG A 7 0.28 8.63 10.42
N ILE A 8 0.34 7.32 10.14
CA ILE A 8 1.23 6.39 10.84
C ILE A 8 2.66 6.66 10.43
N ILE A 9 2.92 6.76 9.13
CA ILE A 9 4.26 7.09 8.61
C ILE A 9 4.75 8.44 9.16
N GLN A 10 3.86 9.44 9.24
CA GLN A 10 4.19 10.74 9.83
C GLN A 10 4.54 10.62 11.32
N GLN A 11 3.77 9.86 12.10
CA GLN A 11 4.05 9.61 13.52
C GLN A 11 5.40 8.93 13.72
N GLU A 12 5.72 7.91 12.91
CA GLU A 12 7.00 7.22 13.00
C GLU A 12 8.15 8.14 12.59
N LEU A 13 8.00 8.94 11.53
CA LEU A 13 8.99 9.97 11.15
C LEU A 13 9.22 10.99 12.27
N ASP A 14 8.14 11.48 12.88
CA ASP A 14 8.21 12.43 13.99
C ASP A 14 9.01 11.86 15.18
N SER A 15 8.92 10.55 15.41
CA SER A 15 9.69 9.86 16.46
C SER A 15 11.20 9.74 16.12
N LEU A 16 11.55 9.65 14.84
CA LEU A 16 12.93 9.44 14.37
C LEU A 16 13.72 10.75 14.22
N ARG A 17 13.05 11.84 13.81
CA ARG A 17 13.66 13.17 13.57
C ARG A 17 14.58 13.69 14.66
N PRO A 18 14.27 13.58 15.96
CA PRO A 18 15.06 14.26 16.99
C PRO A 18 16.46 13.64 17.18
N HIS A 19 16.62 12.36 16.85
CA HIS A 19 17.76 11.57 17.34
C HIS A 19 18.42 10.67 16.28
N ILE A 20 17.73 10.37 15.17
CA ILE A 20 18.20 9.36 14.20
C ILE A 20 18.34 9.95 12.80
N ILE A 21 17.37 10.76 12.35
CA ILE A 21 17.31 11.28 10.98
C ILE A 21 17.68 12.76 10.95
N GLY A 22 18.65 13.14 10.13
CA GLY A 22 19.01 14.55 9.90
C GLY A 22 18.08 15.27 8.89
N PRO A 23 18.10 16.62 8.84
CA PRO A 23 17.22 17.39 7.95
C PRO A 23 17.35 17.07 6.45
N SER A 24 18.55 16.70 5.99
CA SER A 24 18.79 16.31 4.60
C SER A 24 18.18 14.94 4.28
N GLN A 25 18.35 13.97 5.17
CA GLN A 25 17.79 12.63 5.07
C GLN A 25 16.26 12.68 5.14
N GLU A 26 15.71 13.51 6.03
CA GLU A 26 14.26 13.72 6.11
C GLU A 26 13.68 14.19 4.78
N LYS A 27 14.30 15.21 4.17
CA LYS A 27 13.84 15.74 2.88
C LYS A 27 13.88 14.65 1.79
N ASP A 28 14.91 13.82 1.80
CA ASP A 28 15.03 12.70 0.86
C ASP A 28 13.94 11.66 1.09
N ILE A 29 13.71 11.23 2.33
CA ILE A 29 12.65 10.29 2.70
C ILE A 29 11.28 10.81 2.26
N ILE A 30 10.96 12.08 2.54
CA ILE A 30 9.71 12.69 2.10
C ILE A 30 9.61 12.69 0.57
N THR A 31 10.72 12.95 -0.13
CA THR A 31 10.74 12.92 -1.60
C THR A 31 10.45 11.51 -2.13
N ARG A 32 11.06 10.47 -1.53
CA ARG A 32 10.85 9.07 -1.91
C ARG A 32 9.43 8.59 -1.59
N LEU A 33 8.88 8.97 -0.44
CA LEU A 33 7.49 8.67 -0.06
C LEU A 33 6.45 9.30 -1.00
N ASN A 34 6.75 10.44 -1.61
CA ASN A 34 5.89 11.07 -2.61
C ASN A 34 6.26 10.66 -4.06
N GLY A 35 7.18 9.72 -4.24
CA GLY A 35 7.68 9.26 -5.52
C GLY A 35 6.81 8.17 -6.17
N ARG A 36 7.42 7.36 -7.05
CA ARG A 36 6.75 6.22 -7.70
C ARG A 36 6.41 5.13 -6.68
N GLU A 37 5.38 4.34 -6.96
CA GLU A 37 4.85 3.34 -6.00
C GLU A 37 5.92 2.42 -5.40
N ARG A 38 6.83 1.89 -6.22
CA ARG A 38 7.90 1.00 -5.75
C ARG A 38 8.85 1.67 -4.74
N GLN A 39 9.22 2.93 -4.99
CA GLN A 39 10.10 3.70 -4.11
C GLN A 39 9.36 4.06 -2.83
N ALA A 40 8.10 4.49 -2.95
CA ALA A 40 7.27 4.84 -1.80
C ALA A 40 7.08 3.64 -0.85
N ILE A 41 6.78 2.45 -1.36
CA ILE A 41 6.60 1.24 -0.54
C ILE A 41 7.90 0.86 0.18
N SER A 42 9.04 0.89 -0.50
CA SER A 42 10.33 0.61 0.12
C SER A 42 10.61 1.58 1.27
N THR A 43 10.41 2.87 1.02
CA THR A 43 10.66 3.90 2.02
C THR A 43 9.65 3.87 3.18
N GLU A 44 8.40 3.45 2.95
CA GLU A 44 7.44 3.18 4.03
C GLU A 44 7.98 2.12 4.99
N TRP A 45 8.52 1.01 4.46
CA TRP A 45 9.14 -0.04 5.27
C TRP A 45 10.41 0.42 5.98
N GLU A 46 11.25 1.23 5.32
CA GLU A 46 12.43 1.83 5.95
C GLU A 46 12.06 2.63 7.20
N VAL A 47 11.09 3.54 7.10
CA VAL A 47 10.62 4.36 8.22
C VAL A 47 10.05 3.50 9.35
N VAL A 48 9.17 2.56 9.02
CA VAL A 48 8.50 1.73 10.03
C VAL A 48 9.49 0.82 10.76
N LEU A 49 10.42 0.19 10.03
CA LEU A 49 11.43 -0.66 10.64
C LEU A 49 12.42 0.15 11.46
N ALA A 50 12.88 1.30 10.95
CA ALA A 50 13.76 2.20 11.70
C ALA A 50 13.13 2.60 13.04
N ALA A 51 11.85 3.01 13.04
CA ALA A 51 11.15 3.42 14.26
C ALA A 51 10.88 2.24 15.21
N ALA A 52 10.58 1.06 14.67
CA ALA A 52 10.41 -0.15 15.49
C ALA A 52 11.71 -0.54 16.21
N PHE A 53 12.85 -0.50 15.52
CA PHE A 53 14.14 -0.78 16.13
C PHE A 53 14.58 0.33 17.09
N ALA A 54 14.33 1.60 16.77
CA ALA A 54 14.68 2.75 17.62
C ALA A 54 14.08 2.68 19.02
N ARG A 55 12.95 1.99 19.20
CA ARG A 55 12.30 1.78 20.49
C ARG A 55 13.05 0.80 21.40
N ASN A 56 13.89 -0.08 20.84
CA ASN A 56 14.48 -1.21 21.57
C ASN A 56 16.02 -1.30 21.43
N ALA A 57 16.62 -0.56 20.49
CA ALA A 57 18.02 -0.65 20.13
C ALA A 57 18.58 0.70 19.68
N ASN A 58 19.90 0.81 19.61
CA ASN A 58 20.57 1.96 19.02
C ASN A 58 20.50 1.82 17.49
N VAL A 59 20.01 2.86 16.82
CA VAL A 59 19.82 2.87 15.36
C VAL A 59 20.62 4.00 14.75
N ARG A 60 21.34 3.69 13.66
CA ARG A 60 21.92 4.70 12.76
C ARG A 60 21.29 4.52 11.39
N TYR A 61 20.75 5.61 10.85
CA TYR A 61 20.09 5.64 9.56
C TYR A 61 21.07 6.06 8.46
N GLU A 62 21.12 5.27 7.37
CA GLU A 62 22.05 5.43 6.24
C GLU A 62 23.53 5.70 6.63
N PRO A 63 24.13 4.91 7.55
CA PRO A 63 25.50 5.15 7.98
C PRO A 63 26.49 4.89 6.84
N SER A 64 27.56 5.70 6.79
CA SER A 64 28.65 5.45 5.86
C SER A 64 29.58 4.36 6.39
N LEU A 65 29.49 3.15 5.85
CA LEU A 65 30.28 1.98 6.25
C LEU A 65 31.13 1.47 5.08
N GLY A 66 32.44 1.79 5.09
CA GLY A 66 33.40 1.25 4.11
C GLY A 66 33.06 1.56 2.64
N GLY A 67 32.48 2.73 2.37
CA GLY A 67 32.06 3.15 1.02
C GLY A 67 30.66 2.68 0.61
N LYS A 68 29.98 1.89 1.45
CA LYS A 68 28.55 1.57 1.31
C LYS A 68 27.72 2.38 2.29
N ARG A 69 26.42 2.51 1.99
CA ARG A 69 25.42 3.13 2.86
C ARG A 69 24.23 2.18 2.96
N PRO A 70 24.25 1.22 3.88
CA PRO A 70 23.08 0.40 4.12
C PRO A 70 21.97 1.24 4.74
N ASP A 71 20.72 0.79 4.68
CA ASP A 71 19.59 1.60 5.17
C ASP A 71 19.67 1.80 6.69
N LEU A 72 19.98 0.73 7.44
CA LEU A 72 20.08 0.76 8.89
C LEU A 72 21.31 0.04 9.41
N PHE A 73 21.89 0.57 10.48
CA PHE A 73 22.78 -0.16 11.37
C PHE A 73 22.15 -0.20 12.76
N ILE A 74 22.07 -1.40 13.33
CA ILE A 74 21.45 -1.67 14.62
C ILE A 74 22.50 -2.20 15.57
N SER A 75 22.56 -1.64 16.77
CA SER A 75 23.29 -2.26 17.88
C SER A 75 22.41 -2.37 19.12
N ALA A 76 22.52 -3.51 19.82
CA ALA A 76 21.91 -3.67 21.13
C ALA A 76 22.43 -2.60 22.11
N ALA A 77 21.65 -2.25 23.14
CA ALA A 77 22.05 -1.23 24.11
C ALA A 77 23.35 -1.60 24.87
N ASP A 78 23.58 -2.89 25.06
CA ASP A 78 24.79 -3.47 25.67
C ASP A 78 25.89 -3.80 24.64
N ASN A 79 25.68 -3.47 23.37
CA ASN A 79 26.53 -3.82 22.23
C ASN A 79 26.84 -5.32 22.09
N SER A 80 25.98 -6.19 22.62
CA SER A 80 26.15 -7.65 22.49
C SER A 80 25.94 -8.15 21.06
N ILE A 81 25.11 -7.44 20.29
CA ILE A 81 24.72 -7.78 18.92
C ILE A 81 24.75 -6.51 18.06
N GLU A 82 25.37 -6.61 16.89
CA GLU A 82 25.38 -5.58 15.86
C GLU A 82 25.09 -6.20 14.50
N PHE A 83 24.27 -5.53 13.70
CA PHE A 83 23.97 -5.95 12.34
C PHE A 83 23.51 -4.78 11.46
N VAL A 84 23.59 -4.99 10.16
CA VAL A 84 23.12 -4.05 9.13
C VAL A 84 21.88 -4.59 8.46
N ILE A 85 21.01 -3.69 7.99
CA ILE A 85 19.78 -4.02 7.28
C ILE A 85 19.74 -3.20 5.99
N ASP A 86 19.52 -3.90 4.88
CA ASP A 86 19.10 -3.31 3.60
C ASP A 86 17.67 -3.78 3.32
N ILE A 87 16.79 -2.83 3.03
CA ILE A 87 15.35 -3.01 2.95
C ILE A 87 14.94 -2.97 1.49
N VAL A 88 14.33 -4.06 1.02
CA VAL A 88 13.86 -4.19 -0.36
C VAL A 88 12.39 -4.57 -0.35
N ALA A 89 11.55 -3.71 -0.91
CA ALA A 89 10.16 -4.04 -1.19
C ALA A 89 10.01 -4.73 -2.55
N VAL A 90 9.35 -5.88 -2.56
CA VAL A 90 8.94 -6.59 -3.77
C VAL A 90 7.48 -6.29 -4.04
N SER A 91 7.17 -5.90 -5.28
CA SER A 91 5.80 -5.62 -5.73
C SER A 91 5.37 -6.70 -6.71
N ASP A 92 4.13 -7.15 -6.58
CA ASP A 92 3.47 -8.07 -7.53
C ASP A 92 2.92 -7.34 -8.77
N GLU A 93 3.20 -6.04 -8.91
CA GLU A 93 2.73 -5.19 -10.02
C GLU A 93 2.98 -5.80 -11.40
N GLU A 94 4.10 -6.50 -11.61
CA GLU A 94 4.38 -7.15 -12.89
C GLU A 94 3.48 -8.38 -13.14
N SER A 95 3.16 -9.14 -12.09
CA SER A 95 2.22 -10.26 -12.15
C SER A 95 0.80 -9.76 -12.42
N ASP A 96 0.42 -8.66 -11.76
CA ASP A 96 -0.87 -7.99 -12.00
C ASP A 96 -0.97 -7.43 -13.42
N ARG A 97 0.09 -6.78 -13.92
CA ARG A 97 0.15 -6.23 -15.28
C ARG A 97 0.01 -7.32 -16.35
N LYS A 98 0.54 -8.51 -16.09
CA LYS A 98 0.45 -9.67 -16.98
C LYS A 98 -0.82 -10.50 -16.79
N ASN A 99 -1.68 -10.14 -15.83
CA ASN A 99 -2.90 -10.89 -15.57
C ASN A 99 -3.87 -10.78 -16.77
N PRO A 100 -4.13 -11.87 -17.52
CA PRO A 100 -4.97 -11.82 -18.71
C PRO A 100 -6.44 -11.45 -18.38
N ALA A 101 -6.87 -11.70 -17.14
CA ALA A 101 -8.21 -11.32 -16.69
C ALA A 101 -8.34 -9.80 -16.56
N TYR A 102 -7.25 -9.08 -16.27
CA TYR A 102 -7.29 -7.62 -16.06
C TYR A 102 -7.78 -6.89 -17.32
N TYR A 103 -7.18 -7.19 -18.48
CA TYR A 103 -7.61 -6.62 -19.76
C TYR A 103 -9.07 -6.93 -20.07
N PHE A 104 -9.49 -8.19 -19.84
CA PHE A 104 -10.88 -8.60 -20.04
C PHE A 104 -11.84 -7.77 -19.17
N PHE A 105 -11.56 -7.59 -17.88
CA PHE A 105 -12.44 -6.85 -16.98
C PHE A 105 -12.48 -5.35 -17.30
N GLU A 106 -11.36 -4.75 -17.68
CA GLU A 106 -11.29 -3.35 -18.11
C GLU A 106 -12.14 -3.11 -19.38
N GLU A 107 -11.97 -3.96 -20.39
CA GLU A 107 -12.75 -3.86 -21.63
C GLU A 107 -14.23 -4.17 -21.39
N PHE A 108 -14.55 -5.16 -20.57
CA PHE A 108 -15.93 -5.46 -20.19
C PHE A 108 -16.59 -4.25 -19.52
N ARG A 109 -15.93 -3.62 -18.54
CA ARG A 109 -16.45 -2.40 -17.88
C ARG A 109 -16.67 -1.27 -18.87
N ARG A 110 -15.71 -1.05 -19.77
CA ARG A 110 -15.79 -0.01 -20.80
C ARG A 110 -17.00 -0.23 -21.72
N VAL A 111 -17.25 -1.47 -22.15
CA VAL A 111 -18.38 -1.82 -23.00
C VAL A 111 -19.70 -1.73 -22.21
N ALA A 112 -19.77 -2.31 -21.02
CA ALA A 112 -20.95 -2.26 -20.16
C ALA A 112 -21.40 -0.81 -19.88
N ALA A 113 -20.45 0.07 -19.56
CA ALA A 113 -20.70 1.49 -19.37
C ALA A 113 -21.25 2.17 -20.63
N LYS A 114 -20.69 1.87 -21.82
CA LYS A 114 -21.20 2.38 -23.10
C LYS A 114 -22.60 1.88 -23.42
N SER A 115 -22.95 0.68 -22.96
CA SER A 115 -24.27 0.08 -23.12
C SER A 115 -25.27 0.52 -22.04
N GLY A 116 -24.88 1.43 -21.12
CA GLY A 116 -25.74 1.90 -20.04
C GLY A 116 -25.98 0.88 -18.93
N LEU A 117 -25.20 -0.20 -18.88
CA LEU A 117 -25.29 -1.20 -17.83
C LEU A 117 -24.52 -0.72 -16.60
N ALA A 118 -25.22 -0.62 -15.47
CA ALA A 118 -24.65 -0.21 -14.18
C ALA A 118 -24.91 -1.29 -13.12
N GLY A 119 -23.98 -1.45 -12.18
CA GLY A 119 -24.09 -2.40 -11.07
C GLY A 119 -22.91 -3.37 -10.97
N GLY A 120 -23.06 -4.38 -10.12
CA GLY A 120 -22.09 -5.47 -9.99
C GLY A 120 -22.35 -6.57 -11.02
N PHE A 121 -21.29 -7.06 -11.65
CA PHE A 121 -21.37 -8.19 -12.59
C PHE A 121 -20.68 -9.40 -11.96
N ASP A 122 -21.38 -10.54 -11.92
CA ASP A 122 -20.77 -11.84 -11.62
C ASP A 122 -20.31 -12.47 -12.93
N ILE A 123 -19.00 -12.49 -13.16
CA ILE A 123 -18.40 -13.03 -14.38
C ILE A 123 -17.54 -14.24 -14.01
N ARG A 124 -17.83 -15.38 -14.65
CA ARG A 124 -17.08 -16.62 -14.47
C ARG A 124 -16.16 -16.84 -15.66
N ILE A 125 -14.85 -16.88 -15.41
CA ILE A 125 -13.81 -17.10 -16.43
C ILE A 125 -13.27 -18.51 -16.25
N GLY A 126 -13.27 -19.31 -17.32
CA GLY A 126 -12.84 -20.71 -17.31
C GLY A 126 -14.00 -21.71 -17.43
N ASP A 127 -13.68 -22.94 -17.82
CA ASP A 127 -14.61 -24.06 -18.04
C ASP A 127 -14.68 -25.03 -16.84
N ARG A 128 -13.71 -24.95 -15.91
CA ARG A 128 -13.60 -25.84 -14.74
C ARG A 128 -13.34 -25.06 -13.46
N LEU A 129 -14.27 -25.17 -12.50
CA LEU A 129 -14.08 -24.67 -11.14
C LEU A 129 -13.19 -25.65 -10.38
N THR A 130 -11.89 -25.37 -10.27
CA THR A 130 -10.96 -26.12 -9.41
C THR A 130 -10.72 -25.37 -8.10
N GLY A 131 -11.06 -26.01 -6.98
CA GLY A 131 -10.91 -25.49 -5.63
C GLY A 131 -12.13 -25.81 -4.78
N ASN A 132 -11.94 -26.11 -3.49
CA ASN A 132 -13.06 -26.23 -2.56
C ASN A 132 -13.61 -24.83 -2.32
N CYS A 133 -14.58 -24.43 -3.13
CA CYS A 133 -15.48 -23.35 -2.75
C CYS A 133 -16.34 -23.91 -1.62
N SER A 134 -15.85 -23.81 -0.38
CA SER A 134 -16.63 -24.16 0.80
C SER A 134 -17.90 -23.32 0.74
N GLN A 135 -19.02 -24.00 0.59
CA GLN A 135 -20.38 -23.48 0.48
C GLN A 135 -20.61 -22.21 1.32
N ARG A 136 -20.35 -21.04 0.73
CA ARG A 136 -20.90 -19.73 1.11
C ARG A 136 -21.20 -18.84 -0.10
N CYS A 137 -21.27 -19.44 -1.29
CA CYS A 137 -21.88 -18.82 -2.46
C CYS A 137 -23.33 -19.31 -2.57
N GLY A 138 -24.19 -18.83 -1.66
CA GLY A 138 -25.61 -19.13 -1.67
C GLY A 138 -26.34 -18.39 -0.55
N ALA A 139 -27.19 -17.45 -0.93
CA ALA A 139 -28.03 -16.57 -0.10
C ALA A 139 -27.29 -15.51 0.73
N ARG A 140 -27.19 -14.28 0.19
CA ARG A 140 -27.30 -13.10 1.07
C ARG A 140 -28.79 -12.97 1.43
N PRO A 141 -29.19 -12.98 2.71
CA PRO A 141 -30.31 -12.15 3.12
C PRO A 141 -29.90 -10.69 2.86
N ALA A 142 -30.86 -9.85 2.51
CA ALA A 142 -30.66 -8.44 2.23
C ALA A 142 -30.09 -7.69 3.45
N GLU A 143 -28.78 -7.73 3.66
CA GLU A 143 -28.07 -6.81 4.53
C GLU A 143 -26.83 -6.28 3.84
N ASN A 144 -26.86 -4.97 3.64
CA ASN A 144 -25.90 -4.16 2.95
C ASN A 144 -24.63 -3.99 3.82
N PRO A 145 -23.45 -4.54 3.45
CA PRO A 145 -22.24 -4.39 4.25
C PRO A 145 -21.53 -3.04 4.02
N TYR A 146 -22.07 -2.18 3.15
CA TYR A 146 -21.59 -0.81 2.97
C TYR A 146 -22.75 0.17 3.14
N PRO A 147 -22.96 0.74 4.34
CA PRO A 147 -23.88 1.87 4.44
C PRO A 147 -23.33 2.99 3.55
N MET A 148 -24.00 3.20 2.42
CA MET A 148 -23.84 4.41 1.62
C MET A 148 -23.98 5.58 2.58
N ARG A 149 -22.95 6.42 2.68
CA ARG A 149 -23.02 7.66 3.47
C ARG A 149 -24.24 8.46 2.99
N PRO A 150 -25.18 8.81 3.87
CA PRO A 150 -26.30 9.64 3.47
C PRO A 150 -25.79 11.08 3.31
N GLY A 151 -25.96 11.64 2.11
CA GLY A 151 -25.78 13.07 1.89
C GLY A 151 -24.76 13.43 0.81
N VAL A 152 -25.04 13.06 -0.44
CA VAL A 152 -24.63 13.89 -1.57
C VAL A 152 -25.86 14.05 -2.47
N ARG A 153 -26.61 15.14 -2.25
CA ARG A 153 -27.60 15.62 -3.23
C ARG A 153 -26.81 16.24 -4.38
N PHE A 154 -26.89 15.66 -5.56
CA PHE A 154 -26.62 16.37 -6.81
C PHE A 154 -27.97 16.68 -7.50
N PRO A 155 -28.05 17.82 -8.21
CA PRO A 155 -29.32 18.48 -8.53
C PRO A 155 -30.11 17.70 -9.57
N ALA A 156 -31.43 17.73 -9.41
CA ALA A 156 -32.38 17.23 -10.38
C ALA A 156 -32.18 17.94 -11.72
N ALA A 157 -31.88 17.16 -12.76
CA ALA A 157 -32.01 17.60 -14.13
C ALA A 157 -33.45 17.43 -14.61
N MET A 158 -33.85 18.37 -15.47
CA MET A 158 -34.98 18.38 -16.40
C MET A 158 -36.36 18.88 -15.91
N SER A 159 -36.74 20.03 -16.47
CA SER A 159 -37.93 20.07 -17.31
C SER A 159 -37.71 21.04 -18.48
N LEU A 160 -37.56 20.47 -19.68
CA LEU A 160 -37.76 21.17 -20.94
C LEU A 160 -39.19 20.81 -21.39
N ALA A 161 -40.03 21.82 -21.49
CA ALA A 161 -41.19 21.88 -22.35
C ALA A 161 -41.10 23.20 -23.12
#